data_AF-A0A7K2MAF4-F1
#
_entry.id   AF-A0A7K2MAF4-F1
#
_cell.length_a   1.000
_cell.length_b   1.000
_cell.length_c   1.000
_cell.angle_alpha   90.00
_cell.angle_beta   90.00
_cell.angle_gamma   90.00
#
_symmetry.space_group_name_H-M   'P 1'
#
loop_
_entity.id
_entity.type
_entity.pdbx_description
1 polymer ?
#
loop_
_entity_poly.entity_id
_entity_poly.type
_entity_poly.pdbx_seq_one_letter_code
_entity_poly.pdbx_strand_id
1 'polypeptide(L)'
;MPIPGTPSRAELVDHLVRTRIAGDVATPRENNLSHYRKLANGDRNFWLGLELGDRWTDEQDVLAVMAERVGVNDDPEYRHGQDTIDPELTVDGLERLAARLRKAADGGQRVLFATGHPGG
;
A
#
# COMPACT_ATOMS: atom_id res chain seq x y z
N MET A 1 0.25 14.50 23.93
CA MET A 1 1.40 15.32 23.50
C MET A 1 2.11 14.60 22.36
N PRO A 2 2.43 15.25 21.24
CA PRO A 2 3.31 14.68 20.24
C PRO A 2 4.68 14.38 20.85
N ILE A 3 5.32 13.29 20.40
CA ILE A 3 6.67 12.94 20.86
C ILE A 3 7.63 13.98 20.28
N PRO A 4 8.54 14.58 21.07
CA PRO A 4 9.52 15.52 20.55
C PRO A 4 10.27 14.94 19.34
N GLY A 5 10.40 15.72 18.27
CA GLY A 5 11.04 15.28 17.02
C GLY A 5 10.14 14.51 16.04
N THR A 6 8.84 14.43 16.29
CA THR A 6 7.88 13.90 15.28
C THR A 6 7.84 14.85 14.08
N PRO A 7 8.08 14.39 12.84
CA PRO A 7 7.98 15.25 11.66
C PRO A 7 6.54 15.72 11.46
N SER A 8 6.40 16.91 10.88
CA SER A 8 5.13 17.36 10.32
C SER A 8 4.71 16.48 9.14
N ARG A 9 3.42 16.55 8.79
CA ARG A 9 2.88 15.86 7.61
C ARG A 9 3.66 16.20 6.33
N ALA A 10 3.92 17.49 6.11
CA ALA A 10 4.65 17.96 4.94
C ALA A 10 6.09 17.41 4.89
N GLU A 11 6.79 17.39 6.03
CA GLU A 11 8.13 16.80 6.11
C GLU A 11 8.13 15.30 5.84
N LEU A 12 7.09 14.58 6.27
CA LEU A 12 6.95 13.15 6.00
C LEU A 12 6.65 12.89 4.53
N VAL A 13 5.72 13.63 3.92
CA VAL A 13 5.40 13.53 2.48
C VAL A 13 6.64 13.81 1.64
N ASP A 14 7.36 14.90 1.91
CA ASP A 14 8.60 15.27 1.23
C ASP A 14 9.67 14.17 1.38
N HIS A 15 9.81 13.58 2.57
CA HIS A 15 10.71 12.46 2.79
C HIS A 15 10.33 11.23 1.94
N LEU A 16 9.05 10.83 1.94
CA LEU A 16 8.57 9.65 1.20
C LEU A 16 8.82 9.80 -0.31
N VAL A 17 8.58 10.98 -0.86
CA VAL A 17 8.81 11.28 -2.29
C VAL A 17 10.31 11.31 -2.60
N ARG A 18 11.11 12.07 -1.83
CA ARG A 18 12.56 12.18 -2.06
C ARG A 18 13.26 10.83 -1.99
N THR A 19 12.79 9.93 -1.13
CA THR A 19 13.37 8.59 -0.95
C THR A 19 12.75 7.52 -1.84
N ARG A 20 11.76 7.88 -2.68
CA ARG A 20 11.02 6.96 -3.57
C ARG A 20 10.34 5.79 -2.84
N ILE A 21 9.95 6.01 -1.59
CA ILE A 21 9.03 5.11 -0.89
C ILE A 21 7.60 5.35 -1.41
N ALA A 22 7.27 6.61 -1.73
CA ALA A 22 6.06 7.00 -2.45
C ALA A 22 6.42 8.02 -3.55
N GLY A 23 5.43 8.48 -4.32
CA GLY A 23 5.65 9.17 -5.59
C GLY A 23 6.04 8.16 -6.68
N ASP A 24 7.01 8.51 -7.52
CA ASP A 24 7.59 7.61 -8.51
C ASP A 24 8.43 6.53 -7.83
N VAL A 25 7.84 5.35 -7.64
CA VAL A 25 8.50 4.19 -7.00
C VAL A 25 9.33 3.42 -8.02
N ALA A 26 10.26 2.56 -7.60
CA ALA A 26 11.11 1.81 -8.53
C ALA A 26 10.35 0.75 -9.37
N THR A 27 9.20 0.28 -8.88
CA THR A 27 8.44 -0.79 -9.55
C THR A 27 7.78 -0.28 -10.84
N PRO A 28 8.02 -0.92 -12.00
CA PRO A 28 7.36 -0.55 -13.25
C PRO A 28 5.87 -0.91 -13.26
N ARG A 29 5.09 -0.17 -14.04
CA ARG A 29 3.65 -0.38 -14.25
C ARG A 29 3.34 -1.78 -14.76
N GLU A 30 4.13 -2.30 -15.68
CA GLU A 30 3.99 -3.65 -16.24
C GLU A 30 4.05 -4.73 -15.17
N ASN A 31 4.95 -4.55 -14.19
CA ASN A 31 5.14 -5.49 -13.10
C ASN A 31 3.92 -5.50 -12.17
N ASN A 32 3.40 -4.32 -11.81
CA ASN A 32 2.19 -4.21 -10.99
C ASN A 32 0.97 -4.81 -11.68
N LEU A 33 0.74 -4.50 -12.96
CA LEU A 33 -0.38 -5.10 -13.72
C LEU A 33 -0.23 -6.63 -13.85
N SER A 34 0.99 -7.14 -14.01
CA SER A 34 1.27 -8.58 -13.98
C SER A 34 0.86 -9.21 -12.64
N HIS A 35 1.17 -8.55 -11.52
CA HIS A 35 0.79 -9.02 -10.19
C HIS A 35 -0.72 -8.98 -9.97
N TYR A 36 -1.40 -7.94 -10.45
CA TYR A 36 -2.87 -7.83 -10.38
C TYR A 36 -3.55 -8.98 -11.13
N ARG A 37 -3.09 -9.32 -12.34
CA ARG A 37 -3.56 -10.51 -13.07
C ARG A 37 -3.32 -11.80 -12.35
N LYS A 38 -2.12 -12.01 -11.79
CA LYS A 38 -1.81 -13.26 -11.08
C LYS A 38 -2.70 -13.44 -9.86
N LEU A 39 -2.94 -12.37 -9.11
CA LEU A 39 -3.86 -12.38 -7.98
C LEU A 39 -5.30 -12.70 -8.42
N ALA A 40 -5.81 -12.01 -9.45
CA ALA A 40 -7.18 -12.21 -9.97
C ALA A 40 -7.40 -13.60 -10.58
N ASN A 41 -6.36 -14.18 -11.18
CA ASN A 41 -6.39 -15.55 -11.73
C ASN A 41 -6.16 -16.63 -10.67
N GLY A 42 -6.07 -16.29 -9.39
CA GLY A 42 -5.98 -17.25 -8.30
C GLY A 42 -4.58 -17.83 -8.05
N ASP A 43 -3.50 -17.19 -8.49
CA ASP A 43 -2.14 -17.60 -8.13
C ASP A 43 -1.92 -17.36 -6.63
N ARG A 44 -1.85 -18.47 -5.88
CA ARG A 44 -1.71 -18.50 -4.43
C ARG A 44 -0.46 -17.79 -3.92
N ASN A 45 0.60 -17.68 -4.71
CA ASN A 45 1.80 -16.92 -4.33
C ASN A 45 1.53 -15.42 -4.24
N PHE A 46 0.54 -14.92 -4.99
CA PHE A 46 0.14 -13.50 -5.04
C PHE A 46 -1.04 -13.18 -4.12
N TRP A 47 -1.55 -14.17 -3.39
CA TRP A 47 -2.57 -13.99 -2.36
C TRP A 47 -1.99 -13.61 -1.00
N LEU A 48 -0.65 -13.61 -0.88
CA LEU A 48 0.07 -13.17 0.32
C LEU A 48 -0.39 -13.91 1.60
N GLY A 49 -0.75 -15.20 1.45
CA GLY A 49 -1.23 -16.05 2.54
C GLY A 49 -2.68 -15.78 2.98
N LEU A 50 -3.44 -14.97 2.24
CA LEU A 50 -4.85 -14.68 2.51
C LEU A 50 -5.77 -15.62 1.71
N GLU A 51 -6.97 -15.87 2.24
CA GLU A 51 -8.07 -16.50 1.50
C GLU A 51 -9.00 -15.40 0.96
N LEU A 52 -8.97 -15.19 -0.35
CA LEU A 52 -9.68 -14.08 -1.00
C LEU A 52 -11.02 -14.51 -1.61
N GLY A 53 -11.30 -15.82 -1.67
CA GLY A 53 -12.51 -16.37 -2.28
C GLY A 53 -12.68 -15.93 -3.72
N ASP A 54 -13.92 -15.73 -4.15
CA ASP A 54 -14.26 -15.29 -5.51
C ASP A 54 -14.37 -13.75 -5.62
N ARG A 55 -13.77 -13.02 -4.67
CA ARG A 55 -13.91 -11.55 -4.58
C ARG A 55 -13.26 -10.83 -5.77
N TRP A 56 -12.18 -11.39 -6.31
CA TRP A 56 -11.36 -10.77 -7.34
C TRP A 56 -11.10 -11.77 -8.46
N THR A 57 -11.93 -11.69 -9.50
CA THR A 57 -11.82 -12.53 -10.70
C THR A 57 -11.36 -11.75 -11.93
N ASP A 58 -11.27 -10.43 -11.82
CA ASP A 58 -10.80 -9.52 -12.87
C ASP A 58 -9.62 -8.67 -12.36
N GLU A 59 -8.58 -8.49 -13.17
CA GLU A 59 -7.46 -7.60 -12.84
C GLU A 59 -7.92 -6.14 -12.66
N GLN A 60 -9.03 -5.75 -13.30
CA GLN A 60 -9.63 -4.41 -13.17
C GLN A 60 -10.21 -4.17 -11.78
N ASP A 61 -10.77 -5.19 -11.12
CA ASP A 61 -11.23 -5.09 -9.74
C ASP A 61 -10.06 -4.84 -8.77
N VAL A 62 -8.91 -5.47 -9.06
CA VAL A 62 -7.68 -5.26 -8.29
C VAL A 62 -7.13 -3.85 -8.55
N LEU A 63 -7.10 -3.40 -9.82
CA LEU A 63 -6.68 -2.05 -10.17
C LEU A 63 -7.54 -0.99 -9.47
N ALA A 64 -8.86 -1.16 -9.43
CA ALA A 64 -9.76 -0.23 -8.75
C ALA A 64 -9.43 -0.09 -7.25
N VAL A 65 -9.15 -1.21 -6.56
CA VAL A 65 -8.73 -1.18 -5.15
C VAL A 65 -7.38 -0.49 -5.00
N MET A 66 -6.43 -0.75 -5.90
CA MET A 66 -5.12 -0.13 -5.86
C MET A 66 -5.19 1.37 -6.14
N ALA A 67 -6.04 1.82 -7.06
CA ALA A 67 -6.29 3.24 -7.30
C ALA A 67 -6.91 3.89 -6.05
N GLU A 68 -7.93 3.28 -5.44
CA GLU A 68 -8.59 3.81 -4.24
C GLU A 68 -7.65 3.88 -3.03
N ARG A 69 -6.83 2.84 -2.79
CA ARG A 69 -6.08 2.67 -1.54
C ARG A 69 -4.63 3.09 -1.61
N VAL A 70 -4.03 3.02 -2.79
CA VAL A 70 -2.61 3.29 -3.04
C VAL A 70 -2.43 4.53 -3.92
N GLY A 71 -3.44 4.90 -4.72
CA GLY A 71 -3.37 6.07 -5.60
C GLY A 71 -2.53 5.82 -6.85
N VAL A 72 -2.50 4.58 -7.36
CA VAL A 72 -1.96 4.31 -8.69
C VAL A 72 -2.87 4.95 -9.76
N ASN A 73 -2.33 5.28 -10.94
CA ASN A 73 -3.15 5.69 -12.09
C ASN A 73 -4.19 4.60 -12.44
N ASP A 74 -5.45 5.00 -12.52
CA ASP A 74 -6.64 4.15 -12.70
C ASP A 74 -7.01 3.91 -14.18
N ASP A 75 -6.33 4.55 -15.12
CA ASP A 75 -6.52 4.34 -16.55
C ASP A 75 -6.06 2.92 -16.95
N PRO A 76 -6.97 2.04 -17.40
CA PRO A 76 -6.62 0.68 -17.82
C PRO A 76 -5.71 0.66 -19.05
N GLU A 77 -5.66 1.74 -19.82
CA GLU A 77 -4.80 1.88 -21.00
C GLU A 77 -3.39 2.38 -20.66
N TYR A 78 -3.15 2.82 -19.42
CA TYR A 78 -1.81 3.11 -18.92
C TYR A 78 -1.06 1.83 -18.54
N ARG A 79 -0.49 1.18 -19.56
CA ARG A 79 0.10 -0.16 -19.44
C ARG A 79 1.61 -0.21 -19.26
N HIS A 80 2.33 0.89 -19.46
CA HIS A 80 3.80 0.92 -19.50
C HIS A 80 4.38 2.15 -18.80
N GLY A 81 5.58 1.98 -18.20
CA GLY A 81 6.33 3.07 -17.58
C GLY A 81 6.48 2.94 -16.06
N GLN A 82 6.74 4.05 -15.38
CA GLN A 82 6.91 4.05 -13.93
C GLN A 82 5.56 4.07 -13.22
N ASP A 83 5.39 3.24 -12.20
CA ASP A 83 4.20 3.32 -11.36
C ASP A 83 4.38 4.27 -10.17
N THR A 84 3.27 4.64 -9.55
CA THR A 84 3.24 5.61 -8.46
C THR A 84 2.57 5.07 -7.21
N ILE A 85 2.97 5.58 -6.05
CA ILE A 85 2.20 5.47 -4.80
C ILE A 85 1.87 6.88 -4.35
N ASP A 86 0.60 7.18 -4.08
CA ASP A 86 0.21 8.51 -3.61
C ASP A 86 0.76 8.75 -2.18
N PRO A 87 1.60 9.78 -1.98
CA PRO A 87 2.22 10.04 -0.69
C PRO A 87 1.22 10.55 0.36
N GLU A 88 0.17 11.26 -0.04
CA GLU A 88 -0.86 11.76 0.89
C GLU A 88 -1.75 10.62 1.37
N LEU A 89 -2.18 9.72 0.48
CA LEU A 89 -2.91 8.50 0.87
C LEU A 89 -2.06 7.60 1.78
N THR A 90 -0.75 7.56 1.54
CA THR A 90 0.20 6.84 2.40
C THR A 90 0.20 7.43 3.81
N VAL A 91 0.33 8.74 3.95
CA VAL A 91 0.32 9.40 5.27
C VAL A 91 -1.03 9.28 5.96
N ASP A 92 -2.15 9.37 5.22
CA ASP A 92 -3.48 9.10 5.77
C ASP A 92 -3.59 7.66 6.32
N GLY A 93 -2.99 6.69 5.63
CA GLY A 93 -2.88 5.31 6.12
C GLY A 93 -2.12 5.22 7.44
N LEU A 94 -1.00 5.92 7.55
CA LEU A 94 -0.19 5.96 8.77
C LEU A 94 -0.93 6.64 9.93
N GLU A 95 -1.70 7.70 9.68
CA GLU A 95 -2.52 8.36 10.69
C GLU A 95 -3.64 7.44 11.20
N ARG A 96 -4.31 6.70 10.31
CA ARG A 96 -5.29 5.67 10.69
C ARG A 96 -4.66 4.57 11.56
N LEU A 97 -3.47 4.10 11.19
CA LEU A 97 -2.72 3.11 11.97
C LEU A 97 -2.34 3.68 13.34
N ALA A 98 -1.84 4.90 13.41
CA ALA A 98 -1.48 5.57 14.66
C ALA A 98 -2.68 5.70 15.61
N ALA A 99 -3.86 6.05 15.07
CA ALA A 99 -5.10 6.09 15.85
C ALA A 99 -5.49 4.71 16.39
N ARG A 100 -5.34 3.63 15.59
CA ARG A 100 -5.62 2.27 16.02
C ARG A 100 -4.64 1.78 17.10
N LEU A 101 -3.36 2.10 16.95
CA LEU A 101 -2.31 1.75 17.92
C LEU A 101 -2.50 2.51 19.24
N ARG A 102 -2.89 3.79 19.20
CA ARG A 102 -3.23 4.55 20.40
C ARG A 102 -4.34 3.88 21.20
N LYS A 103 -5.43 3.47 20.54
CA LYS A 103 -6.52 2.72 21.18
C LYS A 103 -6.05 1.39 21.80
N ALA A 104 -5.12 0.68 21.15
CA ALA A 104 -4.54 -0.54 21.70
C ALA A 104 -3.72 -0.25 22.98
N ALA A 105 -2.88 0.78 22.94
CA ALA A 105 -2.04 1.17 24.07
C ALA A 105 -2.89 1.64 25.26
N ASP A 106 -3.87 2.51 25.04
CA ASP A 106 -4.78 3.01 26.07
C ASP A 106 -5.57 1.86 26.73
N GLY A 107 -5.88 0.82 25.95
CA GLY A 107 -6.58 -0.37 26.43
C GLY A 107 -5.67 -1.50 26.95
N GLY A 108 -4.35 -1.31 27.03
CA GLY A 108 -3.40 -2.35 27.44
C GLY A 108 -3.44 -3.62 26.58
N GLN A 109 -3.82 -3.50 25.30
CA GLN A 109 -3.97 -4.62 24.38
C GLN A 109 -2.61 -5.16 23.93
N ARG A 110 -2.55 -6.46 23.66
CA ARG A 110 -1.37 -7.08 23.03
C ARG A 110 -1.35 -6.75 21.54
N VAL A 111 -0.19 -6.33 21.04
CA VAL A 111 0.04 -6.03 19.62
C VAL A 111 1.13 -6.96 19.10
N LEU A 112 0.83 -7.69 18.03
CA LEU A 112 1.84 -8.38 17.24
C LEU A 112 2.25 -7.46 16.09
N PHE A 113 3.54 -7.13 16.02
CA PHE A 113 4.12 -6.43 14.89
C PHE A 113 5.07 -7.39 14.19
N ALA A 114 4.85 -7.60 12.90
CA ALA A 114 5.67 -8.45 12.05
C ALA A 114 5.93 -7.74 10.73
N THR A 115 7.13 -7.90 10.20
CA THR A 115 7.49 -7.45 8.87
C THR A 115 8.02 -8.65 8.09
N GLY A 116 7.89 -8.62 6.77
CA GLY A 116 8.41 -9.64 5.88
C GLY A 116 8.43 -9.11 4.46
N HIS A 117 9.45 -9.52 3.68
CA HIS A 117 9.40 -9.33 2.24
C HIS A 117 8.59 -10.47 1.64
N PRO A 118 7.60 -10.21 0.77
CA PRO A 118 6.94 -11.25 -0.01
C PRO A 118 7.93 -11.76 -1.06
N GLY A 119 8.79 -12.67 -0.63
CA GLY A 119 9.93 -13.18 -1.38
C GLY A 119 11.04 -13.50 -0.39
N GLY A 120 11.25 -14.78 -0.11
CA GLY A 120 12.54 -15.23 0.41
C GLY A 120 13.66 -14.89 -0.57
#